data_AF-A0A8T3NGR5-F1
#
_entry.id   AF-A0A8T3NGR5-F1
#
_cell.length_a   1.000
_cell.length_b   1.000
_cell.length_c   1.000
_cell.angle_alpha   90.00
_cell.angle_beta   90.00
_cell.angle_gamma   90.00
#
_symmetry.space_group_name_H-M   'P 1'
#
loop_
_entity.id
_entity.type
_entity.pdbx_description
1 polymer ?
#
loop_
_entity_poly.entity_id
_entity_poly.type
_entity_poly.pdbx_seq_one_letter_code
_entity_poly.pdbx_strand_id
1 'polypeptide(L)'
;CPGLLLTPRYGSVNHVPDYHDRRRYAVLQLMHGGQRLADQPFAAAYPGLLTHGIDDPAAYIYRGIVADCLRAAEFLLSREEVDKNRVGIIGDDLALITAARRPHFIAVQAAGLTFYRLMEARQRTDAYPIEELNDHLRAYPDRQDAVARTLALFDPLHHVSQIATALAAPLLSVGDPGSLSGPEWLQPLMSALGEGVERYTLTHEGGTDQDLLDAWMANKLGVEPRSRFWSSV
;
A
#
# COMPACT_ATOMS: atom_id res chain seq x y z
N CYS A 1 23.65 2.17 -1.17
CA CYS A 1 22.89 2.01 0.09
C CYS A 1 21.58 1.28 -0.21
N PRO A 2 20.88 0.69 0.78
CA PRO A 2 19.58 0.08 0.52
C PRO A 2 18.56 1.13 0.05
N GLY A 3 17.63 0.72 -0.79
CA GLY A 3 16.53 1.55 -1.26
C GLY A 3 15.25 1.30 -0.47
N LEU A 4 14.45 2.35 -0.27
CA LEU A 4 13.12 2.22 0.34
C LEU A 4 12.10 3.02 -0.47
N LEU A 5 11.09 2.33 -0.99
CA LEU A 5 9.93 2.97 -1.64
C LEU A 5 8.76 3.04 -0.67
N LEU A 6 8.21 4.24 -0.49
CA LEU A 6 6.96 4.48 0.24
C LEU A 6 5.87 4.84 -0.77
N THR A 7 4.86 3.98 -0.92
CA THR A 7 3.71 4.30 -1.78
C THR A 7 2.83 5.36 -1.11
N PRO A 8 2.10 6.18 -1.89
CA PRO A 8 1.23 7.20 -1.32
C PRO A 8 0.06 6.53 -0.60
N ARG A 9 -0.51 7.22 0.40
CA ARG A 9 -1.70 6.76 1.12
C ARG A 9 -2.95 7.50 0.64
N TYR A 10 -4.12 6.97 0.96
CA TYR A 10 -5.37 7.73 0.87
C TYR A 10 -5.33 8.95 1.79
N GLY A 11 -5.08 10.12 1.22
CA GLY A 11 -5.06 11.38 1.95
C GLY A 11 -4.42 12.50 1.13
N SER A 12 -4.69 13.75 1.50
CA SER A 12 -4.20 14.92 0.76
C SER A 12 -2.70 15.18 0.95
N VAL A 13 -2.08 14.66 2.01
CA VAL A 13 -0.69 14.92 2.35
C VAL A 13 0.00 13.63 2.76
N ASN A 14 1.16 13.34 2.16
CA ASN A 14 2.11 12.41 2.77
C ASN A 14 3.11 13.19 3.62
N HIS A 15 3.39 12.71 4.82
CA HIS A 15 4.45 13.28 5.66
C HIS A 15 5.81 12.98 5.06
N VAL A 16 6.77 13.89 5.24
CA VAL A 16 8.18 13.65 4.88
C VAL A 16 8.64 12.34 5.54
N PRO A 17 9.39 11.48 4.82
CA PRO A 17 9.88 10.24 5.39
C PRO A 17 10.68 10.48 6.68
N ASP A 18 10.57 9.53 7.60
CA ASP A 18 11.17 9.65 8.92
C ASP A 18 12.67 9.94 8.84
N TYR A 19 13.18 10.69 9.81
CA TYR A 19 14.60 11.05 9.85
C TYR A 19 15.52 9.81 9.88
N HIS A 20 15.17 8.78 10.65
CA HIS A 20 15.97 7.56 10.72
C HIS A 20 15.95 6.76 9.42
N ASP A 21 14.82 6.74 8.70
CA ASP A 21 14.75 6.13 7.36
C ASP A 21 15.68 6.85 6.38
N ARG A 22 15.63 8.19 6.34
CA ARG A 22 16.50 9.01 5.48
C ARG A 22 17.99 8.93 5.82
N ARG A 23 18.34 8.46 7.02
CA ARG A 23 19.73 8.20 7.43
C ARG A 23 20.23 6.81 7.05
N ARG A 24 19.32 5.85 6.84
CA ARG A 24 19.64 4.43 6.57
C ARG A 24 19.49 4.04 5.10
N TYR A 25 18.56 4.68 4.39
CA TYR A 25 18.16 4.30 3.04
C TYR A 25 18.23 5.47 2.06
N ALA A 26 18.38 5.16 0.78
CA ALA A 26 17.87 6.03 -0.27
C ALA A 26 16.34 5.89 -0.31
N VAL A 27 15.64 6.87 0.25
CA VAL A 27 14.18 6.85 0.37
C VAL A 27 13.53 7.60 -0.78
N LEU A 28 12.57 6.97 -1.45
CA LEU A 28 11.64 7.64 -2.36
C LEU A 28 10.22 7.51 -1.80
N GLN A 29 9.55 8.65 -1.62
CA GLN A 29 8.12 8.70 -1.34
C GLN A 29 7.42 9.47 -2.44
N LEU A 30 6.42 8.83 -3.03
CA LEU A 30 5.63 9.42 -4.11
C LEU A 30 4.52 10.30 -3.55
N MET A 31 4.29 11.44 -4.19
CA MET A 31 3.02 12.17 -4.14
C MET A 31 2.30 11.88 -5.47
N HIS A 32 1.14 11.24 -5.43
CA HIS A 32 0.41 10.97 -6.68
C HIS A 32 -0.27 12.24 -7.20
N GLY A 33 -0.57 12.28 -8.51
CA GLY A 33 -1.32 13.40 -9.10
C GLY A 33 -2.65 13.63 -8.35
N GLY A 34 -2.86 14.84 -7.85
CA GLY A 34 -3.99 15.19 -6.97
C GLY A 34 -3.61 15.47 -5.52
N GLN A 35 -2.50 14.93 -5.01
CA GLN A 35 -2.03 15.21 -3.65
C GLN A 35 -1.40 16.60 -3.54
N ARG A 36 -1.30 17.12 -2.32
CA ARG A 36 -0.58 18.36 -2.03
C ARG A 36 0.84 18.29 -2.58
N LEU A 37 1.28 19.36 -3.24
CA LEU A 37 2.56 19.47 -3.99
C LEU A 37 2.57 18.74 -5.36
N ALA A 38 1.47 18.07 -5.72
CA ALA A 38 1.21 17.44 -7.00
C ALA A 38 -0.25 17.69 -7.47
N ASP A 39 -0.84 18.80 -7.03
CA ASP A 39 -2.26 19.16 -7.17
C ASP A 39 -2.56 19.97 -8.45
N GLN A 40 -1.69 19.88 -9.45
CA GLN A 40 -1.83 20.51 -10.76
C GLN A 40 -1.54 19.49 -11.87
N PRO A 41 -2.37 19.41 -12.92
CA PRO A 41 -3.57 20.23 -13.19
C PRO A 41 -4.84 19.75 -12.43
N PHE A 42 -4.71 18.70 -11.61
CA PHE A 42 -5.82 18.08 -10.89
C PHE A 42 -5.55 18.12 -9.39
N ALA A 43 -6.53 18.56 -8.60
CA ALA A 43 -6.52 18.50 -7.15
C ALA A 43 -7.56 17.48 -6.67
N ALA A 44 -7.12 16.47 -5.93
CA ALA A 44 -8.00 15.41 -5.46
C ALA A 44 -8.87 15.87 -4.28
N ALA A 45 -10.11 15.40 -4.25
CA ALA A 45 -11.01 15.57 -3.12
C ALA A 45 -10.83 14.40 -2.13
N TYR A 46 -10.80 14.71 -0.83
CA TYR A 46 -10.75 13.73 0.24
C TYR A 46 -11.78 14.15 1.31
N PRO A 47 -12.94 13.48 1.42
CA PRO A 47 -13.47 12.37 0.59
C PRO A 47 -13.71 12.73 -0.89
N GLY A 48 -13.71 11.73 -1.78
CA GLY A 48 -14.14 11.83 -3.18
C GLY A 48 -13.18 11.23 -4.20
N LEU A 49 -11.93 10.98 -3.82
CA LEU A 49 -10.93 10.40 -4.72
C LEU A 49 -11.25 8.95 -5.06
N LEU A 50 -11.79 8.17 -4.11
CA LEU A 50 -11.99 6.73 -4.31
C LEU A 50 -12.95 6.43 -5.48
N THR A 51 -13.89 7.32 -5.76
CA THR A 51 -14.91 7.12 -6.80
C THR A 51 -14.67 7.98 -8.04
N HIS A 52 -13.54 8.70 -8.12
CA HIS A 52 -13.23 9.56 -9.25
C HIS A 52 -12.98 8.75 -10.54
N GLY A 53 -13.97 8.76 -11.45
CA GLY A 53 -13.91 8.04 -12.72
C GLY A 53 -14.10 6.51 -12.60
N ILE A 54 -14.61 6.02 -11.46
CA ILE A 54 -14.65 4.59 -11.12
C ILE A 54 -15.51 3.72 -12.07
N ASP A 55 -16.44 4.33 -12.81
CA ASP A 55 -17.33 3.60 -13.73
C ASP A 55 -16.62 3.13 -15.02
N ASP A 56 -15.43 3.66 -15.32
CA ASP A 56 -14.64 3.30 -16.50
C ASP A 56 -13.18 3.05 -16.08
N PRO A 57 -12.64 1.83 -16.26
CA PRO A 57 -11.26 1.53 -15.88
C PRO A 57 -10.21 2.39 -16.60
N ALA A 58 -10.52 2.94 -17.78
CA ALA A 58 -9.63 3.84 -18.49
C ALA A 58 -9.59 5.25 -17.88
N ALA A 59 -10.70 5.71 -17.31
CA ALA A 59 -10.85 7.03 -16.68
C ALA A 59 -10.60 7.01 -15.16
N TYR A 60 -10.59 5.83 -14.54
CA TYR A 60 -10.46 5.70 -13.10
C TYR A 60 -9.13 6.22 -12.57
N ILE A 61 -9.18 7.10 -11.56
CA ILE A 61 -8.00 7.83 -11.07
C ILE A 61 -6.87 6.90 -10.58
N TYR A 62 -7.20 5.76 -9.98
CA TYR A 62 -6.20 4.81 -9.49
C TYR A 62 -5.41 4.12 -10.61
N ARG A 63 -5.91 4.12 -11.86
CA ARG A 63 -5.09 3.70 -13.01
C ARG A 63 -3.83 4.56 -13.14
N GLY A 64 -3.97 5.88 -12.96
CA GLY A 64 -2.85 6.82 -12.96
C GLY A 64 -1.97 6.65 -11.72
N ILE A 65 -2.58 6.58 -10.53
CA ILE A 65 -1.85 6.43 -9.26
C ILE A 65 -0.99 5.14 -9.25
N VAL A 66 -1.55 4.01 -9.69
CA VAL A 66 -0.79 2.76 -9.82
C VAL A 66 0.35 2.93 -10.83
N ALA A 67 0.12 3.58 -11.97
CA ALA A 67 1.17 3.84 -12.95
C ALA A 67 2.32 4.70 -12.36
N ASP A 68 1.99 5.72 -11.56
CA ASP A 68 2.97 6.54 -10.85
C ASP A 68 3.80 5.69 -9.87
N CYS A 69 3.17 4.79 -9.11
CA CYS A 69 3.88 3.87 -8.20
C CYS A 69 4.85 2.95 -8.97
N LEU A 70 4.44 2.40 -10.11
CA LEU A 70 5.30 1.57 -10.95
C LEU A 70 6.49 2.36 -11.51
N ARG A 71 6.27 3.62 -11.91
CA ARG A 71 7.33 4.51 -12.37
C ARG A 71 8.27 4.93 -11.25
N ALA A 72 7.76 5.17 -10.04
CA ALA A 72 8.57 5.46 -8.86
C ALA A 72 9.51 4.29 -8.52
N ALA A 73 9.00 3.04 -8.57
CA ALA A 73 9.82 1.85 -8.40
C ALA A 73 10.98 1.79 -9.40
N GLU A 74 10.69 1.99 -10.68
CA GLU A 74 11.73 1.98 -11.73
C GLU A 74 12.73 3.13 -11.58
N PHE A 75 12.26 4.32 -11.18
CA PHE A 75 13.12 5.45 -10.91
C PHE A 75 14.10 5.12 -9.77
N LEU A 76 13.61 4.61 -8.64
CA LEU A 76 14.45 4.22 -7.50
C LEU A 76 15.48 3.15 -7.92
N LEU A 77 15.05 2.13 -8.66
CA LEU A 77 15.91 1.03 -9.13
C LEU A 77 16.92 1.46 -10.20
N SER A 78 16.73 2.63 -10.83
CA SER A 78 17.66 3.19 -11.80
C SER A 78 18.77 4.04 -11.18
N ARG A 79 18.68 4.36 -9.88
CA ARG A 79 19.69 5.18 -9.19
C ARG A 79 20.96 4.35 -8.94
N GLU A 80 22.13 4.91 -9.22
CA GLU A 80 23.41 4.21 -9.09
C GLU A 80 23.79 3.97 -7.63
N GLU A 81 23.37 4.87 -6.74
CA GLU A 81 23.59 4.78 -5.31
C GLU A 81 22.73 3.71 -4.62
N VAL A 82 21.68 3.20 -5.27
CA VAL A 82 20.77 2.19 -4.71
C VAL A 82 21.29 0.79 -4.98
N ASP A 83 21.48 0.02 -3.90
CA ASP A 83 21.76 -1.41 -3.98
C ASP A 83 20.48 -2.16 -4.34
N LYS A 84 20.40 -2.64 -5.58
CA LYS A 84 19.23 -3.30 -6.16
C LYS A 84 18.90 -4.64 -5.49
N ASN A 85 19.84 -5.22 -4.74
CA ASN A 85 19.60 -6.44 -3.97
C ASN A 85 19.06 -6.15 -2.57
N ARG A 86 18.93 -4.87 -2.19
CA ARG A 86 18.48 -4.42 -0.86
C ARG A 86 17.45 -3.32 -1.01
N VAL A 87 16.35 -3.61 -1.68
CA VAL A 87 15.25 -2.66 -1.89
C VAL A 87 13.99 -3.15 -1.19
N GLY A 88 13.43 -2.30 -0.34
CA GLY A 88 12.15 -2.53 0.34
C GLY A 88 11.05 -1.63 -0.19
N ILE A 89 9.80 -2.03 0.02
CA ILE A 89 8.61 -1.22 -0.25
C ILE A 89 7.62 -1.29 0.92
N ILE A 90 7.03 -0.15 1.27
CA ILE A 90 6.03 -0.02 2.35
C ILE A 90 4.79 0.70 1.80
N GLY A 91 3.61 0.18 2.12
CA GLY A 91 2.35 0.82 1.77
C GLY A 91 1.09 0.01 2.06
N ASP A 92 0.09 0.18 1.22
CA ASP A 92 -1.19 -0.53 1.22
C ASP A 92 -1.28 -1.48 0.00
N ASP A 93 -2.47 -1.61 -0.61
CA ASP A 93 -2.66 -2.36 -1.85
C ASP A 93 -1.71 -1.89 -2.96
N LEU A 94 -1.38 -0.59 -3.01
CA LEU A 94 -0.47 -0.04 -4.01
C LEU A 94 0.94 -0.62 -3.89
N ALA A 95 1.41 -0.91 -2.68
CA ALA A 95 2.71 -1.56 -2.48
C ALA A 95 2.68 -3.01 -2.97
N LEU A 96 1.61 -3.75 -2.68
CA LEU A 96 1.42 -5.11 -3.18
C LEU A 96 1.36 -5.15 -4.71
N ILE A 97 0.53 -4.32 -5.32
CA ILE A 97 0.40 -4.22 -6.78
C ILE A 97 1.75 -3.84 -7.42
N THR A 98 2.46 -2.87 -6.83
CA THR A 98 3.75 -2.41 -7.35
C THR A 98 4.80 -3.52 -7.29
N ALA A 99 4.92 -4.20 -6.14
CA ALA A 99 5.86 -5.29 -5.95
C ALA A 99 5.57 -6.49 -6.87
N ALA A 100 4.29 -6.83 -7.05
CA ALA A 100 3.86 -7.89 -7.96
C ALA A 100 4.25 -7.61 -9.42
N ARG A 101 4.23 -6.34 -9.83
CA ARG A 101 4.52 -5.93 -11.22
C ARG A 101 5.99 -5.58 -11.45
N ARG A 102 6.77 -5.32 -10.40
CA ARG A 102 8.20 -5.01 -10.46
C ARG A 102 8.95 -5.86 -9.42
N PRO A 103 9.35 -7.10 -9.78
CA PRO A 103 9.89 -8.08 -8.84
C PRO A 103 11.37 -7.81 -8.52
N HIS A 104 11.66 -6.65 -7.91
CA HIS A 104 12.99 -6.25 -7.46
C HIS A 104 13.05 -5.90 -5.97
N PHE A 105 11.92 -6.00 -5.26
CA PHE A 105 11.85 -5.77 -3.83
C PHE A 105 12.13 -7.07 -3.09
N ILE A 106 13.06 -7.02 -2.14
CA ILE A 106 13.36 -8.17 -1.27
C ILE A 106 12.50 -8.17 -0.01
N ALA A 107 11.87 -7.05 0.31
CA ALA A 107 10.98 -6.87 1.45
C ALA A 107 9.75 -6.03 1.05
N VAL A 108 8.56 -6.55 1.33
CA VAL A 108 7.29 -5.88 1.02
C VAL A 108 6.48 -5.81 2.30
N GLN A 109 6.23 -4.61 2.82
CA GLN A 109 5.37 -4.42 3.99
C GLN A 109 4.05 -3.79 3.54
N ALA A 110 2.93 -4.43 3.88
CA ALA A 110 1.60 -3.90 3.55
C ALA A 110 0.62 -3.90 4.74
N ALA A 111 -0.15 -2.82 4.86
CA ALA A 111 -1.18 -2.62 5.86
C ALA A 111 -2.34 -1.81 5.29
N GLY A 112 -3.55 -1.93 5.85
CA GLY A 112 -4.68 -1.08 5.47
C GLY A 112 -5.17 -1.27 4.03
N LEU A 113 -5.40 -2.52 3.63
CA LEU A 113 -5.77 -2.91 2.27
C LEU A 113 -7.22 -2.52 1.92
N THR A 114 -7.39 -1.33 1.34
CA THR A 114 -8.70 -0.77 0.97
C THR A 114 -9.27 -1.45 -0.26
N PHE A 115 -8.45 -1.82 -1.24
CA PHE A 115 -8.93 -2.42 -2.51
C PHE A 115 -9.26 -3.90 -2.41
N TYR A 116 -8.68 -4.59 -1.43
CA TYR A 116 -8.93 -6.01 -1.21
C TYR A 116 -10.41 -6.32 -0.96
N ARG A 117 -11.04 -7.01 -1.92
CA ARG A 117 -12.46 -7.38 -1.91
C ARG A 117 -13.39 -6.17 -1.65
N LEU A 118 -13.07 -5.00 -2.20
CA LEU A 118 -13.74 -3.75 -1.86
C LEU A 118 -15.28 -3.76 -2.07
N MET A 119 -15.77 -4.47 -3.10
CA MET A 119 -17.22 -4.63 -3.32
C MET A 119 -17.95 -5.41 -2.21
N GLU A 120 -17.23 -6.24 -1.48
CA GLU A 120 -17.73 -6.94 -0.29
C GLU A 120 -17.46 -6.13 0.97
N ALA A 121 -16.27 -5.51 1.10
CA ALA A 121 -15.91 -4.66 2.23
C ALA A 121 -16.93 -3.54 2.47
N ARG A 122 -17.42 -2.89 1.40
CA ARG A 122 -18.42 -1.82 1.49
C ARG A 122 -19.74 -2.24 2.13
N GLN A 123 -20.05 -3.54 2.17
CA GLN A 123 -21.28 -4.05 2.81
C GLN A 123 -21.11 -4.25 4.32
N ARG A 124 -19.89 -4.10 4.84
CA ARG A 124 -19.50 -4.45 6.21
C ARG A 124 -19.04 -3.26 7.04
N THR A 125 -18.91 -2.07 6.44
CA THR A 125 -18.47 -0.85 7.11
C THR A 125 -19.07 0.38 6.47
N ASP A 126 -19.23 1.42 7.28
CA ASP A 126 -19.57 2.80 6.92
C ASP A 126 -18.36 3.75 7.06
N ALA A 127 -17.16 3.21 7.27
CA ALA A 127 -15.95 3.99 7.43
C ALA A 127 -15.45 4.54 6.08
N TYR A 128 -15.05 5.81 6.07
CA TYR A 128 -14.34 6.40 4.94
C TYR A 128 -12.89 5.87 4.85
N PRO A 129 -12.35 5.63 3.64
CA PRO A 129 -12.93 6.01 2.35
C PRO A 129 -13.91 4.99 1.75
N ILE A 130 -14.10 3.81 2.33
CA ILE A 130 -14.94 2.75 1.75
C ILE A 130 -16.39 3.22 1.57
N GLU A 131 -16.92 4.04 2.49
CA GLU A 131 -18.28 4.59 2.37
C GLU A 131 -18.48 5.48 1.13
N GLU A 132 -17.43 6.06 0.54
CA GLU A 132 -17.55 6.81 -0.73
C GLU A 132 -18.13 5.92 -1.84
N LEU A 133 -17.84 4.62 -1.81
CA LEU A 133 -18.37 3.66 -2.76
C LEU A 133 -19.88 3.44 -2.57
N ASN A 134 -20.35 3.40 -1.31
CA ASN A 134 -21.77 3.31 -1.02
C ASN A 134 -22.50 4.61 -1.39
N ASP A 135 -21.88 5.77 -1.14
CA ASP A 135 -22.40 7.07 -1.58
C ASP A 135 -22.56 7.14 -3.11
N HIS A 136 -21.54 6.70 -3.85
CA HIS A 136 -21.57 6.66 -5.32
C HIS A 136 -22.64 5.69 -5.85
N LEU A 137 -22.73 4.48 -5.31
CA LEU A 137 -23.72 3.49 -5.76
C LEU A 137 -25.15 3.84 -5.34
N ARG A 138 -25.33 4.62 -4.27
CA ARG A 138 -26.63 5.17 -3.89
C ARG A 138 -27.08 6.25 -4.87
N ALA A 139 -26.16 7.09 -5.35
CA ALA A 139 -26.43 8.10 -6.36
C ALA A 139 -26.60 7.51 -7.77
N TYR A 140 -25.88 6.43 -8.09
CA TYR A 140 -25.81 5.81 -9.41
C TYR A 140 -25.94 4.28 -9.35
N PRO A 141 -27.10 3.74 -8.95
CA PRO A 141 -27.28 2.29 -8.72
C PRO A 141 -27.02 1.44 -9.99
N ASP A 142 -27.37 1.94 -11.16
CA ASP A 142 -27.17 1.26 -12.45
C ASP A 142 -25.68 1.10 -12.82
N ARG A 143 -24.76 1.73 -12.09
CA ARG A 143 -23.31 1.65 -12.32
C ARG A 143 -22.63 0.50 -11.58
N GLN A 144 -23.34 -0.24 -10.72
CA GLN A 144 -22.74 -1.28 -9.88
C GLN A 144 -21.86 -2.27 -10.65
N ASP A 145 -22.32 -2.78 -11.79
CA ASP A 145 -21.55 -3.74 -12.57
C ASP A 145 -20.30 -3.11 -13.22
N ALA A 146 -20.39 -1.84 -13.60
CA ALA A 146 -19.26 -1.11 -14.17
C ALA A 146 -18.18 -0.86 -13.11
N VAL A 147 -18.59 -0.40 -11.93
CA VAL A 147 -17.75 -0.22 -10.75
C VAL A 147 -17.07 -1.53 -10.35
N ALA A 148 -17.82 -2.64 -10.27
CA ALA A 148 -17.26 -3.94 -9.91
C ALA A 148 -16.19 -4.41 -10.90
N ARG A 149 -16.42 -4.21 -12.22
CA ARG A 149 -15.42 -4.52 -13.25
C ARG A 149 -14.15 -3.68 -13.11
N THR A 150 -14.29 -2.39 -12.83
CA THR A 150 -13.14 -1.51 -12.59
C THR A 150 -12.35 -1.96 -11.37
N LEU A 151 -13.02 -2.14 -10.22
CA LEU A 151 -12.36 -2.49 -8.96
C LEU A 151 -11.66 -3.85 -9.00
N ALA A 152 -12.17 -4.81 -9.77
CA ALA A 152 -11.52 -6.11 -9.96
C ALA A 152 -10.08 -5.99 -10.50
N LEU A 153 -9.76 -4.92 -11.23
CA LEU A 153 -8.41 -4.66 -11.75
C LEU A 153 -7.41 -4.17 -10.70
N PHE A 154 -7.91 -3.75 -9.53
CA PHE A 154 -7.12 -3.18 -8.44
C PHE A 154 -7.15 -4.05 -7.18
N ASP A 155 -7.89 -5.16 -7.17
CA ASP A 155 -7.88 -6.10 -6.07
C ASP A 155 -6.49 -6.77 -5.98
N PRO A 156 -5.73 -6.58 -4.88
CA PRO A 156 -4.40 -7.16 -4.72
C PRO A 156 -4.39 -8.69 -4.87
N LEU A 157 -5.51 -9.39 -4.61
CA LEU A 157 -5.60 -10.84 -4.74
C LEU A 157 -5.25 -11.33 -6.16
N HIS A 158 -5.53 -10.54 -7.19
CA HIS A 158 -5.19 -10.85 -8.59
C HIS A 158 -3.74 -10.56 -8.97
N HIS A 159 -2.92 -10.07 -8.03
CA HIS A 159 -1.55 -9.64 -8.28
C HIS A 159 -0.54 -10.36 -7.41
N VAL A 160 -0.87 -10.63 -6.15
CA VAL A 160 0.10 -11.07 -5.13
C VAL A 160 0.79 -12.40 -5.42
N SER A 161 0.22 -13.28 -6.25
CA SER A 161 0.89 -14.52 -6.67
C SER A 161 2.25 -14.27 -7.35
N GLN A 162 2.41 -13.12 -8.01
CA GLN A 162 3.67 -12.72 -8.63
C GLN A 162 4.75 -12.35 -7.59
N ILE A 163 4.33 -11.87 -6.41
CA ILE A 163 5.25 -11.62 -5.28
C ILE A 163 5.76 -12.96 -4.74
N ALA A 164 4.87 -13.94 -4.57
CA ALA A 164 5.21 -15.27 -4.06
C ALA A 164 6.27 -15.99 -4.92
N THR A 165 6.25 -15.75 -6.23
CA THR A 165 7.25 -16.30 -7.16
C THR A 165 8.57 -15.52 -7.17
N ALA A 166 8.60 -14.31 -6.60
CA ALA A 166 9.80 -13.52 -6.45
C ALA A 166 10.51 -13.87 -5.12
N LEU A 167 11.79 -13.54 -4.99
CA LEU A 167 12.56 -13.71 -3.75
C LEU A 167 12.19 -12.66 -2.67
N ALA A 168 10.97 -12.12 -2.73
CA ALA A 168 10.48 -11.13 -1.80
C ALA A 168 9.98 -11.80 -0.52
N ALA A 169 10.27 -11.21 0.65
CA ALA A 169 9.60 -11.54 1.90
C ALA A 169 8.44 -10.55 2.12
N PRO A 170 7.17 -10.93 1.92
CA PRO A 170 6.04 -10.08 2.25
C PRO A 170 5.70 -10.17 3.73
N LEU A 171 5.37 -9.03 4.34
CA LEU A 171 4.78 -8.92 5.67
C LEU A 171 3.45 -8.19 5.58
N LEU A 172 2.39 -8.81 6.13
CA LEU A 172 1.08 -8.18 6.28
C LEU A 172 0.83 -7.80 7.73
N SER A 173 0.44 -6.55 7.96
CA SER A 173 -0.12 -6.12 9.23
C SER A 173 -1.59 -6.56 9.33
N VAL A 174 -1.90 -7.32 10.38
CA VAL A 174 -3.19 -7.94 10.64
C VAL A 174 -3.82 -7.27 11.86
N GLY A 175 -5.03 -6.75 11.70
CA GLY A 175 -5.83 -6.16 12.77
C GLY A 175 -6.64 -7.20 13.54
N ASP A 176 -7.68 -6.73 14.21
CA ASP A 176 -8.48 -7.55 15.12
C ASP A 176 -9.29 -8.63 14.38
N PRO A 177 -9.52 -9.81 15.00
CA PRO A 177 -10.45 -10.82 14.50
C PRO A 177 -11.81 -10.24 14.11
N GLY A 178 -12.31 -10.65 12.95
CA GLY A 178 -13.60 -10.17 12.41
C GLY A 178 -13.58 -8.77 11.76
N SER A 179 -12.49 -8.01 11.85
CA SER A 179 -12.35 -6.73 11.14
C SER A 179 -11.98 -6.90 9.65
N LEU A 180 -12.08 -5.83 8.87
CA LEU A 180 -11.62 -5.78 7.46
C LEU A 180 -10.09 -5.79 7.31
N SER A 181 -9.35 -5.90 8.40
CA SER A 181 -7.90 -6.19 8.40
C SER A 181 -7.58 -7.44 9.23
N GLY A 182 -8.60 -8.16 9.69
CA GLY A 182 -8.46 -9.33 10.55
C GLY A 182 -7.93 -10.57 9.82
N PRO A 183 -7.48 -11.57 10.57
CA PRO A 183 -6.89 -12.79 10.01
C PRO A 183 -7.86 -13.58 9.12
N GLU A 184 -9.14 -13.63 9.46
CA GLU A 184 -10.14 -14.35 8.65
C GLU A 184 -10.40 -13.65 7.31
N TRP A 185 -10.39 -12.31 7.33
CA TRP A 185 -10.57 -11.50 6.13
C TRP A 185 -9.38 -11.65 5.18
N LEU A 186 -8.17 -11.58 5.72
CA LEU A 186 -6.91 -11.62 4.96
C LEU A 186 -6.44 -13.03 4.57
N GLN A 187 -7.06 -14.10 5.12
CA GLN A 187 -6.63 -15.48 4.85
C GLN A 187 -6.50 -15.83 3.35
N PRO A 188 -7.45 -15.45 2.46
CA PRO A 188 -7.31 -15.79 1.05
C PRO A 188 -6.11 -15.10 0.40
N LEU A 189 -5.85 -13.84 0.78
CA LEU A 189 -4.69 -13.09 0.31
C LEU A 189 -3.38 -13.71 0.81
N MET A 190 -3.32 -14.10 2.09
CA MET A 190 -2.16 -14.78 2.66
C MET A 190 -1.90 -16.12 1.97
N SER A 191 -2.95 -16.88 1.69
CA SER A 191 -2.85 -18.14 0.94
C SER A 191 -2.30 -17.93 -0.47
N ALA A 192 -2.71 -16.86 -1.15
CA ALA A 192 -2.22 -16.49 -2.47
C ALA A 192 -0.76 -15.99 -2.47
N LEU A 193 -0.30 -15.38 -1.36
CA LEU A 193 1.10 -15.01 -1.15
C LEU A 193 2.01 -16.21 -0.82
N GLY A 194 1.42 -17.35 -0.43
CA GLY A 194 2.14 -18.58 -0.13
C GLY A 194 2.81 -18.59 1.25
N GLU A 195 3.58 -19.66 1.54
CA GLU A 195 4.15 -19.91 2.88
C GLU A 195 5.20 -18.89 3.34
N GLY A 196 5.72 -18.07 2.42
CA GLY A 196 6.74 -17.06 2.73
C GLY A 196 6.20 -15.77 3.35
N VAL A 197 4.88 -15.62 3.47
CA VAL A 197 4.27 -14.41 4.06
C VAL A 197 4.40 -14.40 5.57
N GLU A 198 5.00 -13.34 6.09
CA GLU A 198 5.04 -13.05 7.51
C GLU A 198 3.80 -12.26 7.94
N ARG A 199 3.32 -12.53 9.14
CA ARG A 199 2.19 -11.83 9.76
C ARG A 199 2.69 -11.02 10.94
N TYR A 200 2.29 -9.76 10.98
CA TYR A 200 2.40 -8.91 12.16
C TYR A 200 1.01 -8.59 12.71
N THR A 201 0.67 -9.01 13.93
CA THR A 201 -0.61 -8.64 14.55
C THR A 201 -0.46 -7.29 15.24
N LEU A 202 -1.26 -6.31 14.84
CA LEU A 202 -1.25 -4.96 15.40
C LEU A 202 -1.60 -4.98 16.89
N THR A 203 -0.82 -4.27 17.70
CA THR A 203 -1.10 -4.12 19.14
C THR A 203 -2.01 -2.93 19.43
N HIS A 204 -2.24 -2.06 18.44
CA HIS A 204 -2.89 -0.75 18.57
C HIS A 204 -2.10 0.25 19.41
N GLU A 205 -0.85 -0.08 19.74
CA GLU A 205 0.12 0.84 20.32
C GLU A 205 1.05 1.32 19.21
N GLY A 206 0.73 2.47 18.62
CA GLY A 206 1.42 2.96 17.41
C GLY A 206 2.94 3.04 17.53
N GLY A 207 3.48 3.25 18.74
CA GLY A 207 4.93 3.21 18.99
C GLY A 207 5.53 1.81 18.86
N THR A 208 4.97 0.87 19.61
CA THR A 208 5.35 -0.55 19.59
C THR A 208 5.22 -1.14 18.18
N ASP A 209 4.08 -0.89 17.52
CA ASP A 209 3.82 -1.36 16.15
C ASP A 209 4.86 -0.83 15.16
N GLN A 210 5.16 0.47 15.26
CA GLN A 210 6.11 1.11 14.36
C GLN A 210 7.54 0.58 14.55
N ASP A 211 7.96 0.33 15.79
CA ASP A 211 9.30 -0.16 16.10
C ASP A 211 9.52 -1.60 15.63
N LEU A 212 8.51 -2.46 15.79
CA LEU A 212 8.59 -3.85 15.33
C LEU A 212 8.58 -3.95 13.80
N LEU A 213 7.74 -3.15 13.15
CA LEU A 213 7.71 -3.06 11.68
C LEU A 213 9.01 -2.46 11.12
N ASP A 214 9.57 -1.44 11.78
CA ASP A 214 10.88 -0.88 11.44
C ASP A 214 11.99 -1.94 11.55
N ALA A 215 12.04 -2.63 12.69
CA ALA A 215 13.05 -3.65 12.94
C ALA A 215 12.99 -4.77 11.91
N TRP A 216 11.78 -5.20 11.53
CA TRP A 216 11.60 -6.18 10.47
C TRP A 216 12.19 -5.69 9.14
N MET A 217 11.82 -4.48 8.69
CA MET A 217 12.30 -3.92 7.41
C MET A 217 13.83 -3.72 7.44
N ALA A 218 14.35 -3.14 8.52
CA ALA A 218 15.78 -2.91 8.73
C ALA A 218 16.58 -4.21 8.67
N ASN A 219 16.11 -5.26 9.32
CA ASN A 219 16.74 -6.58 9.30
C ASN A 219 16.76 -7.17 7.88
N LYS A 220 15.64 -7.13 7.15
CA LYS A 220 15.59 -7.60 5.75
C LYS A 220 16.53 -6.83 4.85
N LEU A 221 16.67 -5.52 5.07
CA LEU A 221 17.56 -4.66 4.30
C LEU A 221 19.00 -4.61 4.85
N GLY A 222 19.34 -5.36 5.90
CA GLY A 222 20.68 -5.44 6.48
C GLY A 222 21.20 -4.13 7.06
N VAL A 223 20.35 -3.38 7.76
CA VAL A 223 20.71 -2.17 8.51
C VAL A 223 20.22 -2.25 9.95
N GLU A 224 20.74 -1.38 10.81
CA GLU A 224 20.34 -1.33 12.22
C GLU A 224 18.90 -0.76 12.37
N PRO A 225 18.01 -1.45 13.12
CA PRO A 225 16.71 -0.93 13.53
C PRO A 225 16.84 0.37 14.32
N ARG A 226 15.88 1.28 14.19
CA ARG A 226 15.83 2.52 14.95
C ARG A 226 14.40 2.84 15.34
N SER A 227 14.16 2.94 16.64
CA SER A 227 12.87 3.40 17.14
C SER A 227 12.60 4.82 16.67
N ARG A 228 11.35 5.09 16.26
CA ARG A 228 10.91 6.47 15.96
C ARG A 228 10.58 7.27 17.22
N PHE A 229 10.37 6.55 18.33
CA PHE A 229 10.09 7.12 19.62
C PHE A 229 11.36 7.04 20.47
N TRP A 230 11.53 7.96 21.43
CA TRP A 230 12.75 8.03 22.22
C TRP A 230 13.03 6.69 22.90
N SER A 231 14.20 6.10 22.67
CA SER A 231 14.79 5.14 23.59
C SER A 231 15.20 5.91 24.85
N SER A 232 14.42 5.81 25.92
CA SER A 232 14.96 6.14 27.24
C SER A 232 16.17 5.24 27.49
N VAL A 233 17.29 5.91 27.76
CA VAL A 233 18.60 5.37 28.16
C VAL A 233 18.49 4.21 29.14
#